data_AF-A0A6L7WJ97-F1
#
_entry.id   AF-A0A6L7WJ97-F1
#
_cell.length_a   1.000
_cell.length_b   1.000
_cell.length_c   1.000
_cell.angle_alpha   90.00
_cell.angle_beta   90.00
_cell.angle_gamma   90.00
#
_symmetry.space_group_name_H-M   'P 1'
#
loop_
_entity.id
_entity.type
_entity.pdbx_description
1 polymer ?
#
loop_
_entity_poly.entity_id
_entity_poly.type
_entity_poly.pdbx_seq_one_letter_code
_entity_poly.pdbx_strand_id
1 'polypeptide(L)'
;AERVKKGLSIRGAGREDAEPVLREATENLLLEVEKTFDFFAASRTAGRIDRILLSGGASQGAGFASAMAGRFDVPLERFDPFRRTQVVGRQIGWRDPADLAAAAGVAAGLALRRTGDR
;
A
#
# COMPACT_ATOMS: atom_id res chain seq x y z
N ALA A 1 6.05 -9.36 -15.23
CA ALA A 1 6.05 -9.57 -13.77
C ALA A 1 5.01 -8.69 -13.06
N GLU A 2 5.17 -7.36 -13.01
CA GLU A 2 4.27 -6.49 -12.20
C GLU A 2 2.78 -6.63 -12.48
N ARG A 3 2.38 -6.75 -13.76
CA ARG A 3 0.96 -7.00 -14.11
C ARG A 3 0.40 -8.27 -13.46
N VAL A 4 1.20 -9.34 -13.44
CA VAL A 4 0.83 -10.63 -12.83
C VAL A 4 0.74 -10.51 -11.32
N LYS A 5 1.66 -9.75 -10.68
CA LYS A 5 1.58 -9.45 -9.24
C LYS A 5 0.29 -8.72 -8.85
N LYS A 6 -0.24 -7.89 -9.75
CA LYS A 6 -1.53 -7.19 -9.59
C LYS A 6 -2.74 -8.06 -9.97
N GLY A 7 -2.54 -9.33 -10.29
CA GLY A 7 -3.60 -10.29 -10.63
C GLY A 7 -4.04 -10.24 -12.10
N LEU A 8 -3.28 -9.57 -12.98
CA LEU A 8 -3.55 -9.51 -14.41
C LEU A 8 -2.73 -10.56 -15.16
N SER A 9 -3.38 -11.37 -15.99
CA SER A 9 -2.70 -12.34 -16.86
C SER A 9 -1.88 -11.66 -17.95
N ILE A 10 -0.75 -12.27 -18.32
CA ILE A 10 0.09 -11.88 -19.45
C ILE A 10 0.31 -13.09 -20.37
N ARG A 11 0.79 -12.86 -21.59
CA ARG A 11 1.16 -13.98 -22.49
C ARG A 11 2.25 -14.82 -21.82
N GLY A 12 1.94 -16.09 -21.54
CA GLY A 12 2.86 -17.05 -20.93
C GLY A 12 2.88 -17.09 -19.39
N ALA A 13 2.02 -16.33 -18.70
CA ALA A 13 1.83 -16.46 -17.25
C ALA A 13 0.43 -15.98 -16.83
N GLY A 14 -0.33 -16.86 -16.21
CA GLY A 14 -1.65 -16.61 -15.67
C GLY A 14 -1.61 -16.00 -14.25
N ARG A 15 -2.79 -15.62 -13.75
CA ARG A 15 -2.96 -15.18 -12.36
C ARG A 15 -2.75 -16.36 -11.41
N GLU A 16 -3.27 -17.52 -11.79
CA GLU A 16 -3.21 -18.80 -11.10
C GLU A 16 -1.78 -19.25 -10.81
N ASP A 17 -0.82 -18.91 -11.69
CA ASP A 17 0.59 -19.26 -11.53
C ASP A 17 1.24 -18.47 -10.38
N ALA A 18 0.81 -17.22 -10.17
CA ALA A 18 1.40 -16.32 -9.19
C ALA A 18 0.65 -16.29 -7.85
N GLU A 19 -0.62 -16.67 -7.83
CA GLU A 19 -1.49 -16.59 -6.65
C GLU A 19 -0.92 -17.35 -5.43
N PRO A 20 -0.40 -18.59 -5.55
CA PRO A 20 0.22 -19.29 -4.43
C PRO A 20 1.42 -18.54 -3.84
N VAL A 21 2.29 -18.02 -4.71
CA VAL A 21 3.52 -17.31 -4.32
C VAL A 21 3.19 -15.96 -3.67
N LEU A 22 2.23 -15.22 -4.24
CA LEU A 22 1.77 -13.95 -3.69
C LEU A 22 1.08 -14.14 -2.34
N ARG A 23 0.29 -15.20 -2.18
CA ARG A 23 -0.35 -15.54 -0.91
C ARG A 23 0.69 -15.85 0.15
N GLU A 24 1.67 -16.71 -0.14
CA GLU A 24 2.76 -17.02 0.81
C GLU A 24 3.55 -15.77 1.21
N ALA A 25 3.95 -14.94 0.24
CA ALA A 25 4.64 -13.69 0.51
C ALA A 25 3.79 -12.72 1.35
N THR A 26 2.48 -12.67 1.10
CA THR A 26 1.53 -11.85 1.85
C THR A 26 1.43 -12.32 3.30
N GLU A 27 1.25 -13.63 3.55
CA GLU A 27 1.18 -14.18 4.90
C GLU A 27 2.46 -13.90 5.70
N ASN A 28 3.63 -14.11 5.09
CA ASN A 28 4.91 -13.82 5.73
C ASN A 28 5.04 -12.33 6.11
N LEU A 29 4.63 -11.42 5.22
CA LEU A 29 4.64 -9.99 5.52
C LEU A 29 3.64 -9.62 6.62
N LEU A 30 2.45 -10.21 6.63
CA LEU A 30 1.42 -9.95 7.63
C LEU A 30 1.88 -10.36 9.04
N LEU A 31 2.60 -11.48 9.16
CA LEU A 31 3.19 -11.89 10.43
C LEU A 31 4.19 -10.86 10.97
N GLU A 32 4.99 -10.24 10.11
CA GLU A 32 5.94 -9.20 10.54
C GLU A 32 5.24 -7.87 10.87
N VAL A 33 4.18 -7.51 10.13
CA VAL A 33 3.35 -6.34 10.44
C VAL A 33 2.65 -6.52 11.79
N GLU A 34 2.10 -7.70 12.06
CA GLU A 34 1.46 -8.01 13.35
C GLU A 34 2.44 -7.88 14.51
N LYS A 35 3.63 -8.49 14.42
CA LYS A 35 4.67 -8.33 15.46
C LYS A 35 5.01 -6.87 15.71
N THR A 36 5.05 -6.05 14.65
CA THR A 36 5.31 -4.61 14.75
C THR A 36 4.17 -3.90 15.49
N PHE A 37 2.91 -4.26 15.22
CA PHE A 37 1.74 -3.71 15.91
C PHE A 37 1.65 -4.16 17.36
N ASP A 38 1.92 -5.43 17.66
CA ASP A 38 1.98 -5.96 19.02
C ASP A 38 3.07 -5.26 19.84
N PHE A 39 4.25 -5.09 19.26
CA PHE A 39 5.33 -4.33 19.90
C PHE A 39 4.92 -2.88 20.15
N PHE A 40 4.27 -2.23 19.18
CA PHE A 40 3.75 -0.87 19.32
C PHE A 40 2.74 -0.77 20.47
N ALA A 41 1.82 -1.74 20.58
CA ALA A 41 0.78 -1.79 21.60
C ALA A 41 1.34 -2.08 23.00
N ALA A 42 2.34 -2.96 23.10
CA ALA A 42 2.98 -3.30 24.37
C ALA A 42 3.90 -2.19 24.92
N SER A 43 4.49 -1.38 24.03
CA SER A 43 5.50 -0.37 24.39
C SER A 43 4.92 0.96 24.87
N ARG A 44 3.60 1.11 24.97
CA ARG A 44 2.94 2.42 25.03
C ARG A 44 1.91 2.58 26.16
N THR A 45 1.96 3.75 26.79
CA THR A 45 0.82 4.50 27.36
C THR A 45 -0.06 5.16 26.29
N ALA A 46 0.41 5.20 25.04
CA ALA A 46 -0.30 5.72 23.88
C ALA A 46 -1.27 4.66 23.31
N GLY A 47 -2.47 5.13 22.95
CA GLY A 47 -3.65 4.30 22.71
C GLY A 47 -3.59 3.32 21.53
N ARG A 48 -4.74 2.71 21.26
CA ARG A 48 -4.94 1.70 20.21
C ARG A 48 -4.73 2.25 18.79
N ILE A 49 -4.41 1.38 17.85
CA ILE A 49 -4.42 1.70 16.42
C ILE A 49 -5.89 1.82 15.98
N ASP A 50 -6.32 3.01 15.55
CA ASP A 50 -7.71 3.23 15.11
C ASP A 50 -7.91 3.11 13.59
N ARG A 51 -6.82 3.12 12.80
CA ARG A 51 -6.87 3.03 11.33
C ARG A 51 -5.52 2.61 10.74
N ILE A 52 -5.57 1.85 9.64
CA ILE A 52 -4.43 1.54 8.78
C ILE A 52 -4.54 2.33 7.48
N LEU A 53 -3.49 3.09 7.14
CA LEU A 53 -3.35 3.72 5.83
C LEU A 53 -2.34 2.92 4.99
N LEU A 54 -2.81 2.32 3.91
CA LEU A 54 -2.01 1.46 3.06
C LEU A 54 -1.41 2.26 1.89
N SER A 55 -0.08 2.25 1.78
CA SER A 55 0.68 2.94 0.72
C SER A 55 1.79 2.04 0.15
N GLY A 56 2.55 2.54 -0.83
CA GLY A 56 3.66 1.84 -1.48
C GLY A 56 3.20 0.93 -2.63
N GLY A 57 4.09 0.62 -3.56
CA GLY A 57 3.76 -0.19 -4.75
C GLY A 57 3.28 -1.61 -4.42
N ALA A 58 3.83 -2.23 -3.37
CA ALA A 58 3.44 -3.57 -2.92
C ALA A 58 1.96 -3.63 -2.47
N SER A 59 1.35 -2.50 -2.07
CA SER A 59 -0.08 -2.42 -1.72
C SER A 59 -1.04 -2.77 -2.85
N GLN A 60 -0.54 -2.83 -4.09
CA GLN A 60 -1.31 -3.19 -5.27
C GLN A 60 -1.21 -4.69 -5.59
N GLY A 61 -0.47 -5.47 -4.79
CA GLY A 61 -0.42 -6.91 -4.92
C GLY A 61 -1.80 -7.54 -4.81
N ALA A 62 -2.09 -8.51 -5.68
CA ALA A 62 -3.36 -9.22 -5.69
C ALA A 62 -3.64 -9.84 -4.32
N GLY A 63 -4.82 -9.55 -3.76
CA GLY A 63 -5.22 -10.05 -2.44
C GLY A 63 -4.61 -9.34 -1.24
N PHE A 64 -3.52 -8.55 -1.40
CA PHE A 64 -2.78 -7.98 -0.27
C PHE A 64 -3.64 -7.09 0.64
N ALA A 65 -4.38 -6.13 0.05
CA ALA A 65 -5.24 -5.24 0.83
C ALA A 65 -6.39 -6.00 1.54
N SER A 66 -6.92 -7.05 0.90
CA SER A 66 -7.95 -7.91 1.51
C SER A 66 -7.38 -8.73 2.66
N ALA A 67 -6.18 -9.26 2.51
CA ALA A 67 -5.51 -10.04 3.55
C ALA A 67 -5.17 -9.15 4.76
N MET A 68 -4.66 -7.93 4.54
CA MET A 68 -4.48 -6.94 5.60
C MET A 68 -5.79 -6.62 6.33
N ALA A 69 -6.87 -6.35 5.59
CA ALA A 69 -8.17 -6.02 6.18
C ALA A 69 -8.79 -7.21 6.95
N GLY A 70 -8.55 -8.45 6.51
CA GLY A 70 -9.00 -9.64 7.24
C GLY A 70 -8.14 -9.98 8.45
N ARG A 71 -6.88 -9.54 8.48
CA ARG A 71 -5.92 -9.84 9.56
C ARG A 71 -6.06 -8.91 10.75
N PHE A 72 -6.39 -7.65 10.51
CA PHE A 72 -6.47 -6.61 11.53
C PHE A 72 -7.90 -6.08 11.63
N ASP A 73 -8.48 -6.13 12.84
CA ASP A 73 -9.84 -5.62 13.12
C ASP A 73 -9.85 -4.08 13.27
N VAL A 74 -9.28 -3.39 12.28
CA VAL A 74 -9.21 -1.93 12.23
C VAL A 74 -9.49 -1.44 10.81
N PRO A 75 -10.15 -0.28 10.63
CA PRO A 75 -10.41 0.27 9.31
C PRO A 75 -9.12 0.41 8.47
N LEU A 76 -9.11 -0.20 7.28
CA LEU A 76 -8.04 -0.08 6.31
C LEU A 76 -8.47 0.80 5.15
N GLU A 77 -7.69 1.84 4.87
CA GLU A 77 -7.92 2.77 3.76
C GLU A 77 -6.67 2.85 2.87
N ARG A 78 -6.86 2.97 1.55
CA ARG A 78 -5.74 3.30 0.67
C ARG A 78 -5.32 4.74 0.91
N PHE A 79 -4.02 4.95 1.06
CA PHE A 79 -3.46 6.29 1.19
C PHE A 79 -3.53 7.02 -0.15
N ASP A 80 -4.12 8.22 -0.14
CA ASP A 80 -4.14 9.14 -1.28
C ASP A 80 -3.21 10.34 -0.99
N PRO A 81 -2.01 10.39 -1.61
CA PRO A 81 -1.08 11.51 -1.43
C PRO A 81 -1.56 12.82 -2.06
N PHE A 82 -2.57 12.78 -2.94
CA PHE A 82 -3.09 13.93 -3.67
C PHE A 82 -4.39 14.47 -3.10
N ARG A 83 -4.89 13.90 -2.00
CA ARG A 83 -6.17 14.28 -1.37
C ARG A 83 -6.29 15.78 -1.06
N ARG A 84 -5.17 16.47 -0.85
CA ARG A 84 -5.10 17.91 -0.55
C ARG A 84 -4.40 18.73 -1.63
N THR A 85 -4.19 18.19 -2.83
CA THR A 85 -3.56 18.90 -3.94
C THR A 85 -4.53 19.00 -5.12
N GLN A 86 -4.44 20.11 -5.87
CA GLN A 86 -5.16 20.23 -7.13
C GLN A 86 -4.32 19.56 -8.23
N VAL A 87 -4.69 18.34 -8.62
CA VAL A 87 -4.04 17.63 -9.72
C VAL A 87 -4.83 17.85 -11.01
N VAL A 88 -4.25 18.57 -11.98
CA VAL A 88 -4.86 18.76 -13.30
C VAL A 88 -4.53 17.55 -14.18
N GLY A 89 -5.43 16.56 -14.18
CA GLY A 89 -5.20 15.21 -14.73
C GLY A 89 -4.76 15.13 -16.20
N ARG A 90 -5.00 16.17 -17.01
CA ARG A 90 -4.64 16.18 -18.44
C ARG A 90 -3.14 16.41 -18.71
N GLN A 91 -2.40 17.00 -17.77
CA GLN A 91 -1.00 17.41 -18.02
C GLN A 91 0.03 16.28 -17.86
N ILE A 92 -0.34 15.15 -17.26
CA ILE A 92 0.65 14.25 -16.67
C ILE A 92 0.67 12.84 -17.29
N GLY A 93 -0.13 12.59 -18.33
CA GLY A 93 -0.02 11.38 -19.17
C GLY A 93 -0.16 10.03 -18.44
N TRP A 94 -0.71 10.01 -17.23
CA TRP A 94 -0.77 8.80 -16.41
C TRP A 94 -1.78 7.79 -16.96
N ARG A 95 -1.38 6.51 -16.96
CA ARG A 95 -2.26 5.39 -17.35
C ARG A 95 -3.27 5.02 -16.26
N ASP A 96 -2.90 5.16 -14.98
CA ASP A 96 -3.77 4.84 -13.84
C ASP A 96 -3.42 5.73 -12.62
N PRO A 97 -4.34 6.60 -12.15
CA PRO A 97 -4.15 7.40 -10.94
C PRO A 97 -3.90 6.58 -9.67
N ALA A 98 -4.45 5.37 -9.55
CA ALA A 98 -4.27 4.52 -8.37
C ALA A 98 -2.82 4.00 -8.26
N ASP A 99 -2.21 3.68 -9.39
CA ASP A 99 -0.79 3.27 -9.46
C ASP A 99 0.12 4.41 -9.01
N LEU A 100 -0.17 5.64 -9.44
CA LEU A 100 0.58 6.80 -9.00
C LEU A 100 0.37 7.06 -7.52
N ALA A 101 -0.87 7.08 -7.03
CA ALA A 101 -1.18 7.33 -5.63
C ALA A 101 -0.44 6.35 -4.70
N ALA A 102 -0.40 5.06 -5.04
CA ALA A 102 0.32 4.06 -4.28
C ALA A 102 1.83 4.34 -4.20
N ALA A 103 2.45 4.81 -5.28
CA ALA A 103 3.91 5.04 -5.36
C ALA A 103 4.33 6.46 -4.93
N ALA A 104 3.43 7.43 -4.97
CA ALA A 104 3.78 8.85 -4.87
C ALA A 104 3.86 9.40 -3.44
N GLY A 105 3.56 8.59 -2.40
CA GLY A 105 3.55 9.09 -1.02
C GLY A 105 4.83 9.80 -0.59
N VAL A 106 5.99 9.20 -0.88
CA VAL A 106 7.30 9.80 -0.57
C VAL A 106 7.56 11.02 -1.45
N ALA A 107 7.34 10.92 -2.77
CA ALA A 107 7.60 12.00 -3.71
C ALA A 107 6.74 13.24 -3.41
N ALA A 108 5.45 13.04 -3.09
CA ALA A 108 4.54 14.11 -2.69
C ALA A 108 5.01 14.76 -1.39
N GLY A 109 5.43 13.98 -0.39
CA GLY A 109 5.99 14.52 0.85
C GLY A 109 7.25 15.36 0.63
N LEU A 110 8.17 14.89 -0.22
CA LEU A 110 9.38 15.63 -0.57
C LEU A 110 9.07 16.95 -1.30
N ALA A 111 8.09 16.96 -2.20
CA ALA A 111 7.68 18.16 -2.93
C ALA A 111 7.00 19.21 -2.03
N LEU A 112 6.36 18.78 -0.94
CA LEU A 112 5.75 19.68 0.06
C LEU A 112 6.79 20.33 0.98
N ARG A 113 8.01 19.79 1.04
CA ARG A 113 9.05 20.28 1.95
C ARG A 113 9.41 21.73 1.62
N ARG A 114 9.41 22.61 2.62
CA ARG A 114 9.86 23.99 2.45
C ARG A 114 11.36 24.10 2.68
N THR A 115 11.98 25.11 2.09
CA THR A 115 13.37 25.48 2.38
C THR A 115 13.49 25.79 3.87
N GLY A 116 14.20 24.94 4.62
CA GLY A 116 14.43 25.10 6.07
C GLY A 116 13.81 24.03 6.97
N ASP A 117 12.91 23.18 6.47
CA ASP A 117 12.40 22.04 7.26
C ASP A 117 13.51 20.99 7.44
N ARG A 118 13.94 20.75 8.68
CA ARG A 118 14.88 19.67 9.04
C ARG A 118 14.13 18.45 9.54
#